data_AF-A0A1C6GU17-F1
#
_entry.id   AF-A0A1C6GU17-F1
#
_cell.length_a   1.000
_cell.length_b   1.000
_cell.length_c   1.000
_cell.angle_alpha   90.00
_cell.angle_beta   90.00
_cell.angle_gamma   90.00
#
_symmetry.space_group_name_H-M   'P 1'
#
loop_
_entity.id
_entity.type
_entity.pdbx_description
1 polymer ?
#
loop_
_entity_poly.entity_id
_entity_poly.type
_entity_poly.pdbx_seq_one_letter_code
_entity_poly.pdbx_strand_id
1 'polypeptide(L)'
;MVERGDTKFIDALRDEIEKNHPQIHIQDVASYGTGVFNQCDRTNSVMVTIGTWAELHPSLVAIPCEWDYTVPYGIVYAENPSALVLEFIGIMKKFSKIG
;
A
#
# COMPACT_ATOMS: atom_id res chain seq x y z
N MET A 1 7.18 0.09 -7.94
CA MET A 1 5.92 0.80 -7.61
C MET A 1 4.84 0.31 -8.54
N VAL A 2 3.57 0.27 -8.10
CA VAL A 2 2.46 -0.08 -9.01
C VAL A 2 2.43 0.87 -10.21
N GLU A 3 2.03 0.35 -11.35
CA GLU A 3 2.00 1.09 -12.61
C GLU A 3 1.20 2.40 -12.50
N ARG A 4 1.63 3.41 -13.25
CA ARG A 4 1.00 4.73 -13.23
C ARG A 4 -0.48 4.61 -13.59
N GLY A 5 -1.35 5.26 -12.80
CA GLY A 5 -2.79 5.24 -13.00
C GLY A 5 -3.54 4.12 -12.25
N ASP A 6 -2.83 3.18 -11.61
CA ASP A 6 -3.45 2.18 -10.72
C ASP A 6 -4.06 2.87 -9.49
N THR A 7 -3.36 3.86 -8.94
CA THR A 7 -3.87 4.65 -7.83
C THR A 7 -3.21 6.03 -7.73
N LYS A 8 -4.05 7.07 -7.62
CA LYS A 8 -3.61 8.47 -7.50
C LYS A 8 -2.68 8.72 -6.30
N PHE A 9 -2.75 7.89 -5.27
CA PHE A 9 -1.94 8.04 -4.06
C PHE A 9 -0.49 7.61 -4.27
N ILE A 10 -0.26 6.55 -5.03
CA ILE A 10 1.09 6.11 -5.41
C ILE A 10 1.63 6.98 -6.55
N ASP A 11 0.75 7.42 -7.46
CA ASP A 11 1.14 8.37 -8.52
C ASP A 11 1.69 9.68 -7.93
N ALA A 12 1.07 10.21 -6.87
CA ALA A 12 1.57 11.42 -6.19
C ALA A 12 2.99 11.24 -5.61
N LEU A 13 3.31 10.07 -5.05
CA LEU A 13 4.66 9.76 -4.59
C LEU A 13 5.63 9.56 -5.77
N ARG A 14 5.18 8.90 -6.84
CA ARG A 14 5.96 8.72 -8.07
C ARG A 14 6.35 10.06 -8.68
N ASP A 15 5.41 10.99 -8.77
CA ASP A 15 5.63 12.34 -9.33
C ASP A 15 6.67 13.12 -8.53
N GLU A 16 6.64 13.02 -7.20
CA GLU A 16 7.65 13.63 -6.32
C GLU A 16 9.05 13.06 -6.57
N ILE A 17 9.16 11.73 -6.64
CA ILE A 17 10.43 11.04 -6.90
C ILE A 17 10.99 11.44 -8.28
N GLU A 18 10.18 11.36 -9.33
CA GLU A 18 10.61 11.67 -10.70
C GLU A 18 11.02 13.14 -10.85
N LYS A 19 10.32 14.06 -10.16
CA LYS A 19 10.58 15.50 -10.24
C LYS A 19 11.79 15.93 -9.41
N ASN A 20 11.90 15.44 -8.17
CA ASN A 20 12.84 15.97 -7.18
C ASN A 20 14.03 15.03 -6.90
N HIS A 21 13.96 13.77 -7.34
CA HIS A 21 14.97 12.74 -7.05
C HIS A 21 15.31 11.88 -8.29
N PRO A 22 15.83 12.48 -9.39
CA PRO A 22 16.07 11.79 -10.67
C PRO A 22 17.11 10.65 -10.61
N GLN A 23 17.88 10.55 -9.52
CA GLN A 23 18.80 9.43 -9.28
C GLN A 23 18.08 8.14 -8.86
N ILE A 24 16.83 8.23 -8.41
CA ILE A 24 16.03 7.08 -8.00
C ILE A 24 15.38 6.48 -9.24
N HIS A 25 15.64 5.19 -9.48
CA HIS A 25 15.09 4.46 -10.62
C HIS A 25 13.85 3.68 -10.16
N ILE A 26 12.69 4.03 -10.71
CA ILE A 26 11.43 3.35 -10.38
C ILE A 26 11.29 2.11 -11.27
N GLN A 27 11.07 0.97 -10.63
CA GLN A 27 10.69 -0.27 -11.31
C GLN A 27 9.18 -0.47 -11.19
N ASP A 28 8.49 -0.66 -12.31
CA ASP A 28 7.06 -0.96 -12.33
C ASP A 28 6.76 -2.40 -11.90
N VAL A 29 5.69 -2.59 -11.13
CA VAL A 29 5.16 -3.91 -10.73
C VAL A 29 3.65 -3.93 -10.89
N ALA A 30 3.09 -5.10 -11.25
CA ALA A 30 1.66 -5.23 -11.50
C ALA A 30 0.79 -5.09 -10.23
N SER A 31 1.27 -5.53 -9.07
CA SER A 31 0.57 -5.38 -7.78
C SER A 31 1.53 -5.57 -6.61
N TYR A 32 1.21 -4.96 -5.46
CA TYR A 32 1.93 -5.24 -4.22
C TYR A 32 1.42 -6.57 -3.62
N GLY A 33 2.30 -7.57 -3.60
CA GLY A 33 2.03 -8.88 -3.02
C GLY A 33 3.32 -9.67 -2.83
N THR A 34 3.24 -10.86 -2.24
CA THR A 34 4.40 -11.68 -1.83
C THR A 34 5.45 -11.87 -2.94
N GLY A 35 5.02 -11.99 -4.21
CA GLY A 35 5.93 -12.08 -5.35
C GLY A 35 6.88 -10.88 -5.47
N VAL A 36 6.39 -9.66 -5.22
CA VAL A 36 7.21 -8.44 -5.25
C VAL A 36 8.15 -8.38 -4.05
N PHE A 37 7.71 -8.82 -2.86
CA PHE A 37 8.60 -8.92 -1.69
C PHE A 37 9.79 -9.85 -1.97
N ASN A 38 9.51 -11.03 -2.55
CA ASN A 38 10.54 -11.99 -2.93
C ASN A 38 11.48 -11.44 -4.02
N GLN A 39 10.95 -10.66 -4.97
CA GLN A 39 11.77 -10.01 -5.98
C GLN A 39 12.72 -9.00 -5.34
N CYS A 40 12.22 -8.14 -4.45
CA CYS A 40 13.03 -7.15 -3.75
C CYS A 40 14.16 -7.78 -2.94
N ASP A 41 13.89 -8.89 -2.24
CA ASP A 41 14.92 -9.67 -1.53
C ASP A 41 16.02 -10.18 -2.49
N ARG A 42 15.63 -10.71 -3.66
CA ARG A 42 16.56 -11.25 -4.65
C ARG A 42 17.37 -10.20 -5.42
N THR A 43 16.78 -9.04 -5.70
CA THR A 43 17.42 -7.98 -6.49
C THR A 43 18.07 -6.90 -5.63
N ASN A 44 17.96 -7.02 -4.30
CA ASN A 44 18.41 -6.01 -3.34
C ASN A 44 17.81 -4.63 -3.64
N SER A 45 16.53 -4.62 -4.04
CA SER A 45 15.76 -3.40 -4.35
C SER A 45 14.99 -2.94 -3.13
N VAL A 46 14.81 -1.63 -2.99
CA VAL A 46 13.94 -1.04 -1.97
C VAL A 46 12.49 -1.01 -2.46
N MET A 47 11.55 -1.24 -1.55
CA MET A 47 10.12 -1.17 -1.83
C MET A 47 9.43 -0.26 -0.81
N VAL A 48 8.57 0.62 -1.32
CA VAL A 48 7.61 1.36 -0.48
C VAL A 48 6.44 0.43 -0.19
N THR A 49 6.11 0.28 1.09
CA THR A 49 4.97 -0.52 1.56
C THR A 49 4.20 0.23 2.63
N ILE A 50 2.95 -0.17 2.87
CA ILE A 50 2.16 0.32 3.99
C ILE A 50 2.56 -0.38 5.28
N GLY A 51 2.51 0.35 6.41
CA GLY A 51 3.00 -0.14 7.71
C GLY A 51 2.41 -1.47 8.18
N THR A 52 1.17 -1.80 7.77
CA THR A 52 0.51 -3.09 8.08
C THR A 52 1.30 -4.31 7.60
N TRP A 53 2.22 -4.14 6.65
CA TRP A 53 3.01 -5.22 6.05
C TRP A 53 4.46 -5.24 6.55
N ALA A 54 4.79 -4.45 7.57
CA ALA A 54 6.15 -4.31 8.09
C ALA A 54 6.77 -5.65 8.54
N GLU A 55 5.94 -6.59 9.01
CA GLU A 55 6.38 -7.89 9.51
C GLU A 55 6.09 -9.06 8.56
N LEU A 56 5.67 -8.79 7.31
CA LEU A 56 5.23 -9.86 6.40
C LEU A 56 6.38 -10.80 6.00
N HIS A 57 7.59 -10.26 5.81
CA HIS A 57 8.70 -11.04 5.25
C HIS A 57 9.94 -10.99 6.16
N PRO A 58 10.43 -12.12 6.69
CA PRO A 58 11.48 -12.15 7.71
C PRO A 58 12.84 -11.63 7.22
N SER A 59 13.10 -11.66 5.91
CA SER A 59 14.34 -11.13 5.32
C SER A 59 14.30 -9.61 5.06
N LEU A 60 13.16 -8.95 5.25
CA LEU A 60 13.00 -7.53 4.97
C LEU A 60 12.79 -6.76 6.26
N VAL A 61 13.50 -5.64 6.40
CA VAL A 61 13.32 -4.70 7.52
C VAL A 61 12.51 -3.52 7.02
N ALA A 62 11.40 -3.23 7.70
CA ALA A 62 10.61 -2.03 7.45
C ALA A 62 11.24 -0.83 8.17
N ILE A 63 11.54 0.21 7.40
CA ILE A 63 12.03 1.49 7.92
C ILE A 63 10.88 2.49 7.82
N PRO A 64 10.41 3.09 8.95
CA PRO A 64 9.39 4.12 8.90
C PRO A 64 9.88 5.34 8.11
N CYS A 65 9.06 5.80 7.17
CA CYS A 65 9.32 7.04 6.45
C CYS A 65 8.56 8.19 7.13
N GLU A 66 9.24 9.30 7.41
CA GLU A 66 8.61 10.54 7.86
C GLU A 66 8.09 11.34 6.66
N TRP A 67 7.09 10.78 5.95
CA TRP A 67 6.45 11.41 4.80
C TRP A 67 4.95 11.57 5.01
N ASP A 68 4.34 12.57 4.38
CA ASP A 68 2.91 12.88 4.47
C ASP A 68 2.03 12.10 3.46
N TYR A 69 2.60 11.11 2.76
CA TYR A 69 1.85 10.29 1.79
C TYR A 69 1.02 9.23 2.51
N THR A 70 -0.28 9.21 2.20
CA THR A 70 -1.22 8.24 2.77
C THR A 70 -2.02 7.54 1.67
N VAL A 71 -2.42 6.31 1.95
CA VAL A 71 -3.36 5.56 1.10
C VAL A 71 -4.60 5.22 1.93
N PRO A 72 -5.81 5.25 1.34
CA PRO A 72 -7.01 4.82 2.03
C PRO A 72 -6.95 3.32 2.29
N TYR A 73 -7.34 2.92 3.49
CA TYR A 73 -7.47 1.53 3.88
C TYR A 73 -8.90 1.28 4.37
N GLY A 74 -9.45 0.11 4.08
CA GLY A 74 -10.81 -0.19 4.47
C GLY A 74 -11.28 -1.57 4.01
N ILE A 75 -12.56 -1.82 4.27
CA ILE A 75 -13.23 -3.07 3.92
C ILE A 75 -13.93 -2.89 2.58
N VAL A 76 -13.63 -3.78 1.64
CA VAL A 76 -14.35 -3.88 0.36
C VAL A 76 -15.41 -4.97 0.50
N TYR A 77 -16.63 -4.69 0.07
CA TYR A 77 -17.75 -5.63 0.06
C TYR A 77 -18.57 -5.48 -1.23
N ALA A 78 -19.40 -6.48 -1.52
CA ALA A 78 -20.20 -6.51 -2.75
C ALA A 78 -21.12 -5.28 -2.88
N GLU A 79 -21.36 -4.84 -4.12
CA GLU A 79 -22.27 -3.71 -4.41
C GLU A 79 -23.70 -3.96 -3.90
N ASN A 80 -24.14 -5.22 -3.95
CA ASN A 80 -25.40 -5.69 -3.36
C ASN A 80 -25.13 -6.64 -2.18
N PRO A 81 -24.79 -6.12 -0.99
CA PRO A 81 -24.45 -6.94 0.16
C PRO A 81 -25.69 -7.56 0.83
N SER A 82 -25.51 -8.68 1.51
CA SER A 82 -26.56 -9.25 2.36
C SER A 82 -26.82 -8.38 3.60
N ALA A 83 -27.98 -8.55 4.25
CA ALA A 83 -28.29 -7.86 5.49
C ALA A 83 -27.23 -8.08 6.58
N LEU A 84 -26.67 -9.30 6.65
CA LEU A 84 -25.61 -9.66 7.60
C LEU A 84 -24.31 -8.87 7.34
N VAL A 85 -23.93 -8.70 6.07
CA VAL A 85 -22.75 -7.89 5.69
C VAL A 85 -22.97 -6.43 6.06
N LEU A 86 -24.16 -5.88 5.82
CA LEU A 86 -24.49 -4.51 6.20
C LEU A 86 -24.45 -4.29 7.72
N GLU A 87 -24.95 -5.24 8.50
CA GLU A 87 -24.87 -5.21 9.96
C GLU A 87 -23.41 -5.21 10.42
N PHE A 88 -22.59 -6.12 9.89
CA PHE A 88 -21.15 -6.18 10.18
C PHE A 88 -20.44 -4.85 9.88
N ILE A 89 -20.66 -4.28 8.69
CA ILE A 89 -20.08 -2.97 8.32
C ILE A 89 -20.58 -1.86 9.25
N GLY A 90 -21.84 -1.89 9.67
CA GLY A 90 -22.41 -0.95 10.63
C GLY A 90 -21.74 -1.02 12.00
N ILE A 91 -21.40 -2.23 12.47
CA ILE A 91 -20.64 -2.46 13.69
C ILE A 91 -19.21 -1.92 13.52
N MET A 92 -18.52 -2.29 12.43
CA MET A 92 -17.14 -1.85 12.17
C MET A 92 -16.99 -0.32 12.11
N LYS A 93 -17.98 0.38 11.53
CA LYS A 93 -18.01 1.86 11.51
C LYS A 93 -18.07 2.51 12.89
N LYS A 94 -18.61 1.82 13.91
CA LYS A 94 -18.60 2.31 15.30
C LYS A 94 -17.22 2.20 15.93
N PHE A 95 -16.45 1.18 15.55
CA PHE A 95 -15.08 0.98 16.03
C PHE A 95 -14.03 1.81 15.29
N SER A 96 -14.29 2.20 14.04
CA SER A 96 -13.31 2.97 13.25
C SER A 96 -13.13 4.43 13.67
N LYS A 97 -13.87 4.93 14.68
CA LYS A 97 -13.73 6.29 15.24
C LYS A 97 -12.73 6.40 16.39
N ILE A 98 -11.99 5.34 16.69
CA ILE A 98 -10.94 5.36 17.70
C ILE A 98 -9.60 5.34 16.94
N GLY A 99 -9.12 6.54 16.61
CA GLY A 99 -7.85 6.79 15.93
C GLY A 99 -7.57 8.28 15.94
#